data_AF-A0A3N5RL30-F1
#
_entry.id   AF-A0A3N5RL30-F1
#
_cell.length_a   1.000
_cell.length_b   1.000
_cell.length_c   1.000
_cell.angle_alpha   90.00
_cell.angle_beta   90.00
_cell.angle_gamma   90.00
#
_symmetry.space_group_name_H-M   'P 1'
#
loop_
_entity.id
_entity.type
_entity.pdbx_description
1 polymer ?
#
loop_
_entity_poly.entity_id
_entity_poly.type
_entity_poly.pdbx_seq_one_letter_code
_entity_poly.pdbx_strand_id
1 'polypeptide(L)' 'MDIQIKRVYEPSEPEDGFRVLVDRLWPRGKTKEQVQADLWLK' A
#
# COMPACT_ATOMS: atom_id res chain seq x y z
N MET A 1 11.27 -3.15 -15.43
CA MET A 1 10.18 -3.26 -14.44
C MET A 1 10.64 -2.46 -13.24
N ASP A 2 9.99 -1.32 -13.02
CA ASP A 2 10.38 -0.37 -11.97
C ASP A 2 9.56 -0.69 -10.71
N ILE A 3 10.22 -0.84 -9.57
CA ILE A 3 9.58 -1.17 -8.29
C ILE A 3 9.99 -0.09 -7.31
N GLN A 4 8.99 0.63 -6.81
CA GLN A 4 9.17 1.68 -5.80
C GLN A 4 8.72 1.17 -4.44
N ILE A 5 9.38 1.66 -3.39
CA ILE A 5 9.03 1.34 -2.01
C ILE A 5 8.45 2.60 -1.38
N LYS A 6 7.22 2.48 -0.86
CA LYS A 6 6.51 3.56 -0.17
C LYS A 6 5.94 3.01 1.12
N ARG A 7 6.03 3.76 2.22
CA ARG A 7 5.44 3.34 3.49
C ARG A 7 3.93 3.48 3.42
N VAL A 8 3.21 2.53 4.00
CA VAL A 8 1.74 2.56 4.07
C VAL A 8 1.16 3.73 4.88
N TYR A 9 2.02 4.43 5.63
CA TYR A 9 1.65 5.64 6.35
C TYR A 9 1.75 6.90 5.49
N GLU A 10 2.50 6.86 4.38
CA GLU A 10 2.57 7.95 3.41
C GLU A 10 1.26 8.03 2.62
N PRO A 11 0.84 9.23 2.19
CA PRO A 11 -0.34 9.40 1.35
C PRO A 11 -0.20 8.60 0.05
N SER A 12 -1.27 7.92 -0.36
CA SER A 12 -1.32 7.33 -1.70
C SER A 12 -1.44 8.42 -2.75
N GLU A 13 -0.70 8.25 -3.85
CA GLU A 13 -0.68 9.21 -4.96
C GLU A 13 -1.11 8.52 -6.26
N PRO A 14 -1.75 9.25 -7.21
CA PRO A 14 -2.20 8.66 -8.47
C PRO A 14 -1.07 8.03 -9.30
N GLU A 15 0.16 8.49 -9.10
CA GLU A 15 1.38 8.01 -9.75
C GLU A 15 1.96 6.73 -9.14
N ASP A 16 1.46 6.28 -7.98
CA ASP A 16 1.88 5.02 -7.35
C ASP A 16 1.51 3.77 -8.19
N GLY A 17 0.62 3.93 -9.17
CA GLY A 17 0.20 2.86 -10.07
C GLY A 17 -0.45 1.70 -9.31
N PHE A 18 0.05 0.47 -9.52
CA PHE A 18 -0.46 -0.73 -8.88
C PHE A 18 0.23 -0.97 -7.53
N ARG A 19 -0.54 -0.97 -6.44
CA ARG A 19 -0.01 -0.96 -5.08
C ARG A 19 -0.20 -2.31 -4.40
N VAL A 20 0.89 -2.84 -3.88
CA VAL A 20 0.92 -4.14 -3.20
C VAL A 20 1.33 -3.96 -1.74
N LEU A 21 0.45 -4.35 -0.82
CA LEU A 21 0.79 -4.50 0.59
C LEU A 21 1.51 -5.84 0.77
N VAL A 22 2.76 -5.79 1.21
CA VAL A 22 3.60 -6.99 1.44
C VAL A 22 3.74 -7.35 2.92
N ASP A 23 3.25 -6.50 3.83
CA ASP A 23 3.29 -6.76 5.26
C ASP A 23 2.27 -7.82 5.65
N ARG A 24 2.66 -8.77 6.49
CA ARG A 24 1.75 -9.83 6.98
C ARG A 24 0.65 -9.31 7.90
N LEU A 25 0.89 -8.17 8.53
CA LEU A 25 -0.05 -7.52 9.43
C LEU A 25 -0.63 -6.28 8.78
N TRP A 26 -1.91 -6.06 9.01
CA TRP A 26 -2.55 -4.84 8.58
C TRP A 26 -2.03 -3.64 9.40
N PRO A 27 -1.70 -2.50 8.76
CA PRO A 27 -1.22 -1.32 9.46
C PRO A 27 -2.27 -0.78 10.43
N ARG A 28 -1.84 -0.54 11.67
CA ARG A 28 -2.73 -0.02 12.71
C ARG A 28 -3.25 1.37 12.35
N GLY A 29 -4.53 1.61 12.62
CA GLY A 29 -5.17 2.90 12.41
C GLY A 29 -5.41 3.27 10.95
N LYS A 30 -5.30 2.31 10.01
CA LYS A 30 -5.62 2.51 8.61
C LYS A 30 -6.82 1.66 8.20
N THR A 31 -7.75 2.20 7.43
CA THR A 31 -8.81 1.43 6.75
C THR A 31 -8.32 0.95 5.39
N LYS A 32 -9.06 0.03 4.76
CA LYS A 32 -8.75 -0.42 3.40
C LYS A 32 -8.77 0.74 2.40
N GLU A 33 -9.73 1.66 2.54
CA GLU A 33 -9.79 2.85 1.68
C GLU A 33 -8.62 3.81 1.89
N GLN A 34 -8.02 3.85 3.09
CA GLN A 34 -6.83 4.66 3.35
C GLN A 34 -5.55 4.00 2.86
N VAL A 35 -5.47 2.67 2.92
CA VAL A 35 -4.29 1.93 2.44
C VAL A 35 -4.26 1.92 0.92
N GLN A 36 -5.39 1.84 0.23
CA GLN A 36 -5.50 1.76 -1.25
C GLN A 36 -4.50 0.77 -1.86
N ALA A 37 -4.36 -0.41 -1.26
CA ALA A 37 -3.59 -1.50 -1.87
C ALA A 37 -4.52 -2.31 -2.77
N ASP A 38 -4.13 -2.46 -4.02
CA ASP A 38 -4.84 -3.29 -5.01
C ASP A 38 -4.70 -4.78 -4.68
N LEU A 39 -3.56 -5.16 -4.11
CA LEU A 39 -3.26 -6.51 -3.67
C LEU A 39 -2.64 -6.53 -2.28
N TRP A 40 -3.04 -7.49 -1.45
CA TRP A 40 -2.35 -7.82 -0.20
C TRP A 40 -1.70 -9.20 -0.35
N LEU A 41 -0.38 -9.22 -0.51
CA LEU A 41 0.43 -10.43 -0.48
C LEU A 41 0.66 -10.83 0.99
N LYS A 42 -0.27 -11.62 1.52
CA LYS A 42 -0.14 -12.25 2.85
C LYS A 42 0.78 -13.45 2.82
#